data_AF-A0A151E3N3-F1
#
_entry.id   AF-A0A151E3N3-F1
#
_cell.length_a   1.000
_cell.length_b   1.000
_cell.length_c   1.000
_cell.angle_alpha   90.00
_cell.angle_beta   90.00
_cell.angle_gamma   90.00
#
_symmetry.space_group_name_H-M   'P 1'
#
loop_
_entity.id
_entity.type
_entity.pdbx_description
1 polymer ?
#
loop_
_entity_poly.entity_id
_entity_poly.type
_entity_poly.pdbx_seq_one_letter_code
_entity_poly.pdbx_strand_id
1 'polypeptide(L)'
;MLKNSKLNRIIFLVLLSQIFTAFFLPSLIIAQTSAVLIQPVDTRITSSDIIKMIQEVNTSTLRKHVQTIQDFGPHKTGSESLKLVGDYIYNQLISTTLPVEYFEWSTRKFFGKNIIATLEGTSKADGVVIVCAHYDSIEISPGADDDASGVAIVLQLAKIMSTYTFNSTIKFILFSGEEQGKLGSSVYAKATKTNKENIIGVLALDKVGYAVTADEGRKVVHHSNSESDWMVDISIKMTETYRQYIDLEVLRWSQDPASDHLSFVNEGYHGTDFVRYAVNPFYHTSEDRIEHMNLTYLTKVCNLTLATLSTIAGLNPFLTNDDLNVVIKGTFLSRPAQLSISVENKGYERDTANVTIDIRLKHMLRSQYVITKKEHYEVPCNWSVTKEIDKRWEFFVDAHTFTRGLCILEVVVQGINDDVYLYEREITYGFIIHFLKVRVLPRW
;
A
#
# COMPACT_ATOMS: atom_id res chain seq x y z
N MET A 1 59.53 -76.66 7.69
CA MET A 1 60.58 -77.30 6.87
C MET A 1 60.37 -76.90 5.41
N LEU A 2 61.37 -76.26 4.79
CA LEU A 2 61.65 -76.15 3.33
C LEU A 2 60.58 -75.44 2.45
N LYS A 3 60.84 -74.57 1.47
CA LYS A 3 62.03 -73.87 0.94
C LYS A 3 61.52 -72.85 -0.11
N ASN A 4 62.26 -71.76 -0.28
CA ASN A 4 62.20 -70.73 -1.34
C ASN A 4 61.99 -71.26 -2.78
N SER A 5 61.43 -70.42 -3.69
CA SER A 5 62.22 -69.72 -4.73
C SER A 5 61.39 -68.89 -5.74
N LYS A 6 61.71 -67.57 -5.79
CA LYS A 6 62.02 -66.72 -6.96
C LYS A 6 61.40 -67.09 -8.33
N LEU A 7 60.59 -66.21 -8.91
CA LEU A 7 61.01 -65.10 -9.79
C LEU A 7 61.73 -65.58 -11.05
N ASN A 8 61.03 -65.58 -12.20
CA ASN A 8 61.60 -65.39 -13.54
C ASN A 8 60.48 -65.37 -14.60
N ARG A 9 60.12 -64.18 -15.12
CA ARG A 9 60.36 -63.83 -16.54
C ARG A 9 59.75 -62.47 -16.87
N ILE A 10 60.68 -61.53 -16.97
CA ILE A 10 60.60 -60.23 -17.60
C ILE A 10 60.37 -60.40 -19.11
N ILE A 11 59.35 -59.71 -19.62
CA ILE A 11 59.28 -58.99 -20.91
C ILE A 11 59.60 -59.79 -22.17
N PHE A 12 58.56 -60.04 -22.98
CA PHE A 12 58.70 -60.16 -24.43
C PHE A 12 57.44 -59.60 -25.12
N LEU A 13 57.64 -58.56 -25.95
CA LEU A 13 56.76 -57.98 -27.01
C LEU A 13 55.48 -57.26 -26.52
N VAL A 14 55.38 -55.92 -26.46
CA VAL A 14 55.49 -54.86 -27.49
C VAL A 14 54.46 -55.01 -28.63
N LEU A 15 53.45 -54.11 -28.56
CA LEU A 15 52.63 -53.54 -29.63
C LEU A 15 51.77 -54.50 -30.48
N LEU A 16 50.50 -54.65 -30.08
CA LEU A 16 49.36 -54.52 -30.99
C LEU A 16 48.09 -54.17 -30.21
N SER A 17 47.39 -53.14 -30.71
CA SER A 17 46.06 -52.63 -30.33
C SER A 17 45.89 -52.22 -28.87
N GLN A 18 46.07 -50.95 -28.50
CA GLN A 18 45.07 -49.88 -28.65
C GLN A 18 43.62 -50.38 -28.53
N ILE A 19 42.87 -49.71 -27.63
CA ILE A 19 41.45 -49.85 -27.33
C ILE A 19 41.15 -50.85 -26.19
N PHE A 20 41.30 -50.38 -24.95
CA PHE A 20 40.26 -50.39 -23.90
C PHE A 20 40.89 -49.94 -22.55
N THR A 21 41.34 -48.69 -22.50
CA THR A 21 41.43 -47.96 -21.23
C THR A 21 40.09 -47.27 -21.01
N ALA A 22 39.18 -47.94 -20.31
CA ALA A 22 38.03 -47.28 -19.72
C ALA A 22 38.02 -47.61 -18.22
N PHE A 23 38.37 -46.58 -17.46
CA PHE A 23 38.48 -46.51 -16.03
C PHE A 23 37.23 -47.05 -15.33
N PHE A 24 37.42 -48.02 -14.43
CA PHE A 24 36.58 -48.13 -13.23
C PHE A 24 37.04 -47.02 -12.27
N LEU A 25 36.54 -45.81 -12.49
CA LEU A 25 36.43 -44.81 -11.43
C LEU A 25 35.03 -44.98 -10.83
N PRO A 26 34.87 -45.02 -9.49
CA PRO A 26 33.54 -44.89 -8.91
C PRO A 26 33.03 -43.53 -9.36
N SER A 27 31.96 -43.54 -10.15
CA SER A 27 31.21 -42.34 -10.49
C SER A 27 30.67 -41.77 -9.20
N LEU A 28 31.43 -40.86 -8.59
CA LEU A 28 30.91 -39.88 -7.66
C LEU A 28 29.88 -39.10 -8.47
N ILE A 29 28.61 -39.48 -8.36
CA ILE A 29 27.50 -38.62 -8.74
C ILE A 29 27.56 -37.50 -7.70
N ILE A 30 28.40 -36.50 -7.98
CA ILE A 30 28.21 -35.18 -7.39
C ILE A 30 26.91 -34.72 -8.04
N ALA A 31 25.80 -34.91 -7.33
CA ALA A 31 24.61 -34.13 -7.60
C ALA A 31 25.06 -32.68 -7.47
N GLN A 32 25.36 -32.04 -8.59
CA GLN A 32 25.38 -30.59 -8.65
C GLN A 32 23.93 -30.19 -8.42
N THR A 33 23.54 -30.10 -7.14
CA THR A 33 22.49 -29.18 -6.76
C THR A 33 23.05 -27.82 -7.12
N SER A 34 22.78 -27.39 -8.35
CA SER A 34 22.70 -25.98 -8.65
C SER A 34 21.61 -25.47 -7.71
N ALA A 35 22.03 -25.01 -6.52
CA ALA A 35 21.21 -24.08 -5.79
C ALA A 35 21.07 -22.91 -6.77
N VAL A 36 19.94 -22.90 -7.47
CA VAL A 36 19.44 -21.65 -8.03
C VAL A 36 19.32 -20.79 -6.80
N LEU A 37 20.28 -19.87 -6.63
CA LEU A 37 20.03 -18.66 -5.88
C LEU A 37 18.83 -18.06 -6.57
N ILE A 38 17.63 -18.38 -6.07
CA ILE A 38 16.46 -17.56 -6.27
C ILE A 38 16.91 -16.25 -5.65
N GLN A 39 17.40 -15.35 -6.50
CA GLN A 39 17.55 -13.98 -6.07
C GLN A 39 16.20 -13.61 -5.47
N PRO A 40 16.13 -13.00 -4.27
CA PRO A 40 14.87 -12.49 -3.78
C PRO A 40 14.30 -11.66 -4.93
N VAL A 41 13.20 -12.13 -5.51
CA VAL A 41 12.46 -11.32 -6.48
C VAL A 41 12.23 -10.03 -5.73
N ASP A 42 12.70 -8.91 -6.27
CA ASP A 42 12.41 -7.62 -5.67
C ASP A 42 10.88 -7.50 -5.71
N THR A 43 10.20 -7.82 -4.61
CA THR A 43 8.74 -8.02 -4.54
C THR A 43 7.98 -6.69 -4.58
N ARG A 44 8.67 -5.61 -4.94
CA ARG A 44 8.13 -4.26 -5.01
C ARG A 44 7.41 -4.10 -6.34
N ILE A 45 6.10 -3.88 -6.26
CA ILE A 45 5.33 -3.38 -7.40
C ILE A 45 5.97 -2.09 -7.89
N THR A 46 6.41 -2.08 -9.14
CA THR A 46 7.02 -0.90 -9.75
C THR A 46 5.97 -0.01 -10.40
N SER A 47 6.32 1.24 -10.71
CA SER A 47 5.46 2.10 -11.54
C SER A 47 5.16 1.47 -12.90
N SER A 48 6.09 0.67 -13.44
CA SER A 48 5.86 -0.04 -14.71
C SER A 48 4.81 -1.13 -14.59
N ASP A 49 4.72 -1.80 -13.43
CA ASP A 49 3.72 -2.84 -13.18
C ASP A 49 2.35 -2.23 -12.96
N ILE A 50 2.26 -1.11 -12.25
CA ILE A 50 1.00 -0.35 -12.12
C ILE A 50 0.48 0.10 -13.49
N ILE A 51 1.36 0.57 -14.39
CA ILE A 51 0.96 0.93 -15.76
C ILE A 51 0.42 -0.29 -16.53
N LYS A 52 1.08 -1.46 -16.43
CA LYS A 52 0.59 -2.70 -17.08
C LYS A 52 -0.79 -3.07 -16.54
N MET A 53 -0.96 -3.07 -15.22
CA MET A 53 -2.24 -3.38 -14.58
C MET A 53 -3.35 -2.41 -15.02
N ILE A 54 -3.06 -1.09 -15.06
CA ILE A 54 -4.00 -0.08 -15.58
C ILE A 54 -4.39 -0.37 -17.03
N GLN A 55 -3.44 -0.80 -17.87
CA GLN A 55 -3.70 -1.13 -19.27
C GLN A 55 -4.56 -2.39 -19.45
N GLU A 56 -4.63 -3.27 -18.43
CA GLU A 56 -5.52 -4.42 -18.41
C GLU A 56 -6.95 -4.08 -17.99
N VAL A 57 -7.19 -2.90 -17.42
CA VAL A 57 -8.54 -2.45 -17.07
C VAL A 57 -9.39 -2.31 -18.34
N ASN A 58 -10.53 -2.99 -18.34
CA ASN A 58 -11.38 -3.09 -19.53
C ASN A 58 -12.81 -2.60 -19.25
N THR A 59 -13.19 -1.49 -19.89
CA THR A 59 -14.53 -0.88 -19.75
C THR A 59 -15.66 -1.84 -20.11
N SER A 60 -15.47 -2.74 -21.08
CA SER A 60 -16.50 -3.71 -21.48
C SER A 60 -16.71 -4.79 -20.41
N THR A 61 -15.65 -5.14 -19.67
CA THR A 61 -15.71 -6.09 -18.56
C THR A 61 -16.42 -5.47 -17.36
N LEU A 62 -16.07 -4.22 -17.00
CA LEU A 62 -16.80 -3.44 -15.99
C LEU A 62 -18.29 -3.34 -16.33
N ARG A 63 -18.62 -2.94 -17.58
CA ARG A 63 -20.01 -2.88 -18.07
C ARG A 63 -20.73 -4.21 -17.92
N LYS A 64 -20.08 -5.32 -18.26
CA LYS A 64 -20.67 -6.66 -18.18
C LYS A 64 -21.00 -7.03 -16.73
N HIS A 65 -20.12 -6.73 -15.78
CA HIS A 65 -20.39 -7.00 -14.36
C HIS A 65 -21.60 -6.21 -13.87
N VAL A 66 -21.62 -4.90 -14.12
CA VAL A 66 -22.75 -4.04 -13.74
C VAL A 66 -24.05 -4.54 -14.35
N GLN A 67 -24.06 -4.79 -15.67
CA GLN A 67 -25.26 -5.28 -16.37
C GLN A 67 -25.74 -6.62 -15.80
N THR A 68 -24.82 -7.56 -15.57
CA THR A 68 -25.19 -8.89 -15.06
C THR A 68 -25.83 -8.79 -13.66
N ILE A 69 -25.27 -7.96 -12.79
CA ILE A 69 -25.80 -7.73 -11.44
C ILE A 69 -27.19 -7.10 -11.52
N GLN A 70 -27.34 -6.05 -12.33
CA GLN A 70 -28.62 -5.37 -12.57
C GLN A 70 -29.70 -6.34 -13.10
N ASP A 71 -29.31 -7.26 -13.99
CA ASP A 71 -30.24 -8.19 -14.64
C ASP A 71 -30.83 -9.24 -13.68
N PHE A 72 -30.22 -9.47 -12.51
CA PHE A 72 -30.85 -10.24 -11.43
C PHE A 72 -32.01 -9.50 -10.75
N GLY A 73 -32.19 -8.21 -11.06
CA GLY A 73 -33.20 -7.33 -10.49
C GLY A 73 -32.84 -6.82 -9.10
N PRO A 74 -33.79 -6.16 -8.41
CA PRO A 74 -33.58 -5.71 -7.04
C PRO A 74 -33.19 -6.84 -6.09
N HIS A 75 -32.12 -6.64 -5.34
CA HIS A 75 -31.42 -7.68 -4.61
C HIS A 75 -31.18 -7.26 -3.16
N LYS A 76 -32.28 -6.97 -2.47
CA LYS A 76 -32.27 -6.69 -1.03
C LYS A 76 -31.70 -7.84 -0.20
N THR A 77 -31.03 -7.51 0.89
CA THR A 77 -30.61 -8.47 1.93
C THR A 77 -31.71 -9.46 2.32
N GLY A 78 -31.39 -10.75 2.20
CA GLY A 78 -32.31 -11.86 2.47
C GLY A 78 -33.18 -12.28 1.27
N SER A 79 -33.10 -11.60 0.12
CA SER A 79 -33.82 -11.98 -1.10
C SER A 79 -33.12 -13.11 -1.86
N GLU A 80 -33.86 -13.83 -2.72
CA GLU A 80 -33.27 -14.81 -3.64
C GLU A 80 -32.38 -14.14 -4.69
N SER A 81 -32.73 -12.94 -5.17
CA SER A 81 -31.89 -12.18 -6.11
C SER A 81 -30.52 -11.85 -5.53
N LEU A 82 -30.43 -11.47 -4.24
CA LEU A 82 -29.15 -11.27 -3.57
C LEU A 82 -28.30 -12.55 -3.55
N LYS A 83 -28.93 -13.71 -3.33
CA LYS A 83 -28.23 -14.99 -3.38
C LYS A 83 -27.68 -15.27 -4.78
N LEU A 84 -28.45 -15.00 -5.83
CA LEU A 84 -27.99 -15.15 -7.22
C LEU A 84 -26.83 -14.20 -7.56
N VAL A 85 -26.90 -12.94 -7.10
CA VAL A 85 -25.80 -11.97 -7.22
C VAL A 85 -24.55 -12.48 -6.47
N GLY A 86 -24.72 -12.97 -5.24
CA GLY A 86 -23.63 -13.54 -4.46
C GLY A 86 -22.98 -14.77 -5.11
N ASP A 87 -23.79 -15.68 -5.67
CA ASP A 87 -23.29 -16.84 -6.42
C ASP A 87 -22.51 -16.40 -7.67
N TYR A 88 -23.00 -15.37 -8.38
CA TYR A 88 -22.28 -14.79 -9.51
C TYR A 88 -20.91 -14.22 -9.09
N ILE A 89 -20.87 -13.38 -8.04
CA ILE A 89 -19.65 -12.78 -7.51
C ILE A 89 -18.65 -13.85 -7.08
N TYR A 90 -19.10 -14.86 -6.31
CA TYR A 90 -18.26 -15.96 -5.87
C TYR A 90 -17.62 -16.68 -7.06
N ASN A 91 -18.41 -16.97 -8.09
CA ASN A 91 -17.93 -17.61 -9.32
C ASN A 91 -16.92 -16.75 -10.11
N GLN A 92 -17.09 -15.43 -10.13
CA GLN A 92 -16.09 -14.53 -10.72
C GLN A 92 -14.78 -14.57 -9.94
N LEU A 93 -14.84 -14.53 -8.60
CA LEU A 93 -13.66 -14.53 -7.75
C LEU A 93 -12.90 -15.86 -7.79
N ILE A 94 -13.55 -17.03 -7.72
CA ILE A 94 -12.82 -18.31 -7.81
C ILE A 94 -12.12 -18.50 -9.16
N SER A 95 -12.60 -17.85 -10.23
CA SER A 95 -11.95 -17.88 -11.55
C SER A 95 -10.60 -17.15 -11.60
N THR A 96 -10.25 -16.43 -10.53
CA THR A 96 -8.94 -15.78 -10.33
C THR A 96 -7.94 -16.70 -9.65
N THR A 97 -8.34 -17.91 -9.24
CA THR A 97 -7.54 -18.88 -8.44
C THR A 97 -7.20 -18.43 -7.01
N LEU A 98 -7.70 -17.27 -6.58
CA LEU A 98 -7.61 -16.84 -5.19
C LEU A 98 -8.44 -17.75 -4.27
N PRO A 99 -8.01 -18.00 -3.02
CA PRO A 99 -8.88 -18.51 -1.97
C PRO A 99 -10.09 -17.60 -1.79
N VAL A 100 -11.30 -18.17 -1.91
CA VAL A 100 -12.56 -17.45 -1.72
C VAL A 100 -13.41 -18.13 -0.65
N GLU A 101 -13.85 -17.37 0.34
CA GLU A 101 -14.70 -17.84 1.43
C GLU A 101 -15.94 -16.98 1.61
N TYR A 102 -16.97 -17.59 2.21
CA TYR A 102 -18.12 -16.87 2.74
C TYR A 102 -17.90 -16.58 4.22
N PHE A 103 -18.08 -15.32 4.61
CA PHE A 103 -18.23 -14.94 6.01
C PHE A 103 -19.71 -14.77 6.33
N GLU A 104 -20.29 -15.76 7.00
CA GLU A 104 -21.71 -15.72 7.38
C GLU A 104 -21.92 -14.82 8.60
N TRP A 105 -22.95 -13.98 8.54
CA TRP A 105 -23.34 -13.13 9.66
C TRP A 105 -24.85 -13.16 9.85
N SER A 106 -25.28 -12.90 11.09
CA SER A 106 -26.69 -12.76 11.41
C SER A 106 -26.91 -11.77 12.54
N THR A 107 -28.07 -11.14 12.51
CA THR A 107 -28.65 -10.32 13.56
C THR A 107 -30.00 -10.92 13.94
N ARG A 108 -30.74 -10.27 14.85
CA ARG A 108 -32.10 -10.70 15.18
C ARG A 108 -33.08 -10.60 14.00
N LYS A 109 -32.80 -9.76 13.00
CA LYS A 109 -33.73 -9.45 11.89
C LYS A 109 -33.23 -9.88 10.52
N PHE A 110 -31.92 -9.95 10.33
CA PHE A 110 -31.29 -10.18 9.02
C PHE A 110 -30.18 -11.21 9.15
N PHE A 111 -29.94 -11.94 8.07
CA PHE A 111 -28.78 -12.80 7.88
C PHE A 111 -28.23 -12.57 6.48
N GLY A 112 -26.95 -12.80 6.29
CA GLY A 112 -26.27 -12.60 5.03
C GLY A 112 -24.91 -13.26 5.00
N LYS A 113 -24.21 -13.08 3.88
CA LYS A 113 -22.86 -13.60 3.69
C LYS A 113 -22.02 -12.52 3.05
N ASN A 114 -20.86 -12.22 3.61
CA ASN A 114 -19.86 -11.47 2.87
C ASN A 114 -19.05 -12.45 2.03
N ILE A 115 -18.53 -12.00 0.89
CA ILE A 115 -17.69 -12.80 0.00
C ILE A 115 -16.29 -12.23 0.05
N ILE A 116 -15.31 -13.04 0.41
CA ILE A 116 -13.94 -12.61 0.64
C ILE A 116 -13.03 -13.41 -0.28
N ALA A 117 -12.33 -12.73 -1.19
CA ALA A 117 -11.19 -13.30 -1.89
C ALA A 117 -9.89 -12.73 -1.32
N THR A 118 -8.92 -13.60 -1.01
CA THR A 118 -7.66 -13.19 -0.38
C THR A 118 -6.49 -13.43 -1.32
N LEU A 119 -5.75 -12.37 -1.66
CA LEU A 119 -4.43 -12.47 -2.29
C LEU A 119 -3.38 -12.34 -1.19
N GLU A 120 -2.70 -13.44 -0.89
CA GLU A 120 -1.67 -13.47 0.16
C GLU A 120 -0.47 -12.61 -0.22
N GLY A 121 -0.06 -11.74 0.71
CA GLY A 121 1.15 -10.93 0.59
C GLY A 121 2.41 -11.75 0.88
N THR A 122 3.57 -11.20 0.54
CA THR A 122 4.87 -11.83 0.81
C THR A 122 5.31 -11.68 2.26
N SER A 123 4.72 -10.74 3.01
CA SER A 123 5.03 -10.47 4.41
C SER A 123 3.74 -10.36 5.22
N LYS A 124 3.51 -11.30 6.14
CA LYS A 124 2.39 -11.20 7.11
C LYS A 124 2.48 -9.98 7.99
N ALA A 125 3.71 -9.61 8.26
CA ALA A 125 4.01 -8.49 9.10
C ALA A 125 3.48 -7.22 8.38
N ASP A 126 3.48 -7.22 7.03
CA ASP A 126 3.07 -6.09 6.20
C ASP A 126 1.53 -5.89 6.16
N GLY A 127 0.80 -6.58 7.03
CA GLY A 127 -0.60 -6.31 7.30
C GLY A 127 -1.53 -6.64 6.13
N VAL A 128 -2.77 -6.17 6.28
CA VAL A 128 -3.89 -6.44 5.37
C VAL A 128 -4.45 -5.12 4.86
N VAL A 129 -4.54 -4.99 3.53
CA VAL A 129 -5.27 -3.90 2.88
C VAL A 129 -6.57 -4.47 2.35
N ILE A 130 -7.68 -3.78 2.59
CA ILE A 130 -8.99 -4.18 2.13
C ILE A 130 -9.44 -3.24 1.01
N VAL A 131 -9.92 -3.80 -0.09
CA VAL A 131 -10.76 -3.08 -1.05
C VAL A 131 -12.13 -3.74 -1.06
N CYS A 132 -13.19 -2.94 -0.97
CA CYS A 132 -14.53 -3.47 -0.79
C CYS A 132 -15.62 -2.67 -1.47
N ALA A 133 -16.78 -3.32 -1.64
CA ALA A 133 -18.03 -2.76 -2.13
C ALA A 133 -19.18 -3.54 -1.48
N HIS A 134 -20.40 -3.01 -1.49
CA HIS A 134 -21.57 -3.79 -1.10
C HIS A 134 -22.28 -4.36 -2.33
N TYR A 135 -22.96 -5.48 -2.17
CA TYR A 135 -23.66 -6.15 -3.27
C TYR A 135 -25.14 -6.37 -2.99
N ASP A 136 -25.68 -5.80 -1.90
CA ASP A 136 -27.13 -5.65 -1.70
C ASP A 136 -27.64 -4.31 -2.24
N SER A 137 -28.92 -4.28 -2.62
CA SER A 137 -29.65 -3.06 -2.97
C SER A 137 -30.91 -2.90 -2.10
N ILE A 138 -31.68 -1.83 -2.29
CA ILE A 138 -33.03 -1.74 -1.73
C ILE A 138 -34.07 -2.49 -2.57
N GLU A 139 -35.27 -2.70 -2.03
CA GLU A 139 -36.33 -3.56 -2.60
C GLU A 139 -36.74 -3.26 -4.04
N ILE A 140 -36.61 -2.00 -4.47
CA ILE A 140 -37.08 -1.53 -5.77
C ILE A 140 -35.94 -1.21 -6.75
N SER A 141 -34.71 -1.12 -6.25
CA SER A 141 -33.57 -0.65 -7.04
C SER A 141 -32.81 -1.81 -7.64
N PRO A 142 -32.57 -1.82 -8.96
CA PRO A 142 -31.70 -2.82 -9.56
C PRO A 142 -30.20 -2.53 -9.28
N GLY A 143 -29.88 -1.39 -8.66
CA GLY A 143 -28.59 -1.14 -8.00
C GLY A 143 -27.39 -1.02 -8.93
N ALA A 144 -27.55 -0.39 -10.11
CA ALA A 144 -26.47 -0.32 -11.09
C ALA A 144 -25.31 0.59 -10.64
N ASP A 145 -25.61 1.80 -10.18
CA ASP A 145 -24.62 2.67 -9.55
C ASP A 145 -24.41 2.28 -8.09
N ASP A 146 -25.47 1.88 -7.39
CA ASP A 146 -25.53 1.60 -5.94
C ASP A 146 -25.90 0.12 -5.65
N ASP A 147 -24.95 -0.81 -5.62
CA ASP A 147 -23.50 -0.61 -5.83
C ASP A 147 -22.86 -1.66 -6.75
N ALA A 148 -23.58 -2.08 -7.80
CA ALA A 148 -22.97 -2.91 -8.84
C ALA A 148 -21.73 -2.24 -9.49
N SER A 149 -21.64 -0.92 -9.42
CA SER A 149 -20.49 -0.13 -9.87
C SER A 149 -19.22 -0.42 -9.05
N GLY A 150 -19.30 -0.36 -7.72
CA GLY A 150 -18.22 -0.74 -6.81
C GLY A 150 -17.86 -2.23 -6.94
N VAL A 151 -18.87 -3.11 -6.99
CA VAL A 151 -18.67 -4.56 -7.18
C VAL A 151 -17.89 -4.85 -8.45
N ALA A 152 -18.24 -4.21 -9.57
CA ALA A 152 -17.56 -4.40 -10.85
C ALA A 152 -16.06 -4.04 -10.78
N ILE A 153 -15.71 -2.97 -10.07
CA ILE A 153 -14.31 -2.57 -9.87
C ILE A 153 -13.60 -3.60 -8.97
N VAL A 154 -14.18 -4.02 -7.85
CA VAL A 154 -13.54 -5.01 -6.95
C VAL A 154 -13.25 -6.31 -7.71
N LEU A 155 -14.19 -6.80 -8.53
CA LEU A 155 -14.00 -7.98 -9.37
C LEU A 155 -12.88 -7.79 -10.40
N GLN A 156 -12.83 -6.63 -11.05
CA GLN A 156 -11.78 -6.30 -12.04
C GLN A 156 -10.39 -6.25 -11.38
N LEU A 157 -10.28 -5.61 -10.22
CA LEU A 157 -9.04 -5.54 -9.44
C LEU A 157 -8.59 -6.93 -9.00
N ALA A 158 -9.48 -7.75 -8.43
CA ALA A 158 -9.15 -9.12 -8.05
C ALA A 158 -8.62 -9.93 -9.24
N LYS A 159 -9.25 -9.78 -10.41
CA LYS A 159 -8.82 -10.47 -11.64
C LYS A 159 -7.41 -10.07 -12.06
N ILE A 160 -7.13 -8.78 -12.18
CA ILE A 160 -5.83 -8.27 -12.63
C ILE A 160 -4.75 -8.57 -11.59
N MET A 161 -4.97 -8.15 -10.35
CA MET A 161 -3.97 -8.18 -9.29
C MET A 161 -3.63 -9.61 -8.83
N SER A 162 -4.52 -10.59 -9.03
CA SER A 162 -4.22 -12.02 -8.75
C SER A 162 -3.01 -12.57 -9.51
N THR A 163 -2.58 -11.91 -10.58
CA THR A 163 -1.41 -12.30 -11.38
C THR A 163 -0.12 -11.61 -10.93
N TYR A 164 -0.19 -10.77 -9.89
CA TYR A 164 0.91 -10.00 -9.33
C TYR A 164 1.19 -10.41 -7.88
N THR A 165 2.32 -9.95 -7.36
CA THR A 165 2.75 -10.20 -5.98
C THR A 165 2.88 -8.88 -5.25
N PHE A 166 2.34 -8.81 -4.03
CA PHE A 166 2.33 -7.61 -3.19
C PHE A 166 2.97 -7.93 -1.83
N ASN A 167 3.40 -6.88 -1.12
CA ASN A 167 3.98 -7.02 0.20
C ASN A 167 2.90 -7.36 1.24
N SER A 168 1.86 -6.53 1.31
CA SER A 168 0.68 -6.75 2.15
C SER A 168 -0.25 -7.79 1.55
N THR A 169 -0.99 -8.49 2.42
CA THR A 169 -2.15 -9.28 1.99
C THR A 169 -3.26 -8.35 1.53
N ILE A 170 -3.88 -8.63 0.39
CA ILE A 170 -5.02 -7.89 -0.13
C ILE A 170 -6.28 -8.73 0.03
N LYS A 171 -7.29 -8.19 0.71
CA LYS A 171 -8.63 -8.80 0.76
C LYS A 171 -9.57 -8.00 -0.14
N PHE A 172 -10.14 -8.68 -1.14
CA PHE A 172 -11.24 -8.19 -1.96
C PHE A 172 -12.54 -8.64 -1.32
N ILE A 173 -13.31 -7.72 -0.74
CA ILE A 173 -14.49 -8.07 0.06
C ILE A 173 -15.75 -7.46 -0.53
N LEU A 174 -16.77 -8.30 -0.74
CA LEU A 174 -18.10 -7.87 -1.15
C LEU A 174 -19.06 -8.09 0.02
N PHE A 175 -19.58 -7.00 0.57
CA PHE A 175 -20.44 -7.01 1.75
C PHE A 175 -21.91 -7.13 1.37
N SER A 176 -22.67 -7.89 2.15
CA SER A 176 -24.14 -7.85 2.12
C SER A 176 -24.64 -7.09 3.33
N GLY A 177 -25.81 -6.46 3.23
CA GLY A 177 -26.49 -5.83 4.36
C GLY A 177 -26.05 -4.39 4.61
N GLU A 178 -25.43 -3.73 3.63
CA GLU A 178 -25.10 -2.30 3.71
C GLU A 178 -26.37 -1.48 3.88
N GLU A 179 -27.39 -1.77 3.06
CA GLU A 179 -28.64 -1.01 2.99
C GLU A 179 -29.53 -1.20 4.22
N GLN A 180 -29.11 -2.04 5.17
CA GLN A 180 -29.74 -2.24 6.47
C GLN A 180 -28.88 -1.70 7.61
N GLY A 181 -27.94 -0.82 7.27
CA GLY A 181 -27.02 -0.17 8.19
C GLY A 181 -25.69 -0.90 8.34
N LYS A 182 -25.03 -1.24 7.22
CA LYS A 182 -23.67 -1.81 7.19
C LYS A 182 -23.53 -3.08 8.02
N LEU A 183 -24.57 -3.93 8.02
CA LEU A 183 -24.62 -5.09 8.92
C LEU A 183 -23.48 -6.06 8.65
N GLY A 184 -23.23 -6.40 7.38
CA GLY A 184 -22.17 -7.33 6.99
C GLY A 184 -20.78 -6.81 7.33
N SER A 185 -20.47 -5.57 6.96
CA SER A 185 -19.16 -4.96 7.27
C SER A 185 -18.98 -4.69 8.77
N SER A 186 -20.03 -4.32 9.50
CA SER A 186 -19.98 -4.10 10.95
C SER A 186 -19.66 -5.38 11.72
N VAL A 187 -20.29 -6.51 11.35
CA VAL A 187 -20.00 -7.80 12.00
C VAL A 187 -18.59 -8.26 11.65
N TYR A 188 -18.18 -8.08 10.39
CA TYR A 188 -16.84 -8.44 9.96
C TYR A 188 -15.76 -7.60 10.65
N ALA A 189 -15.88 -6.27 10.70
CA ALA A 189 -14.93 -5.39 11.37
C ALA A 189 -14.78 -5.69 12.87
N LYS A 190 -15.86 -6.06 13.56
CA LYS A 190 -15.80 -6.52 14.96
C LYS A 190 -15.06 -7.85 15.09
N ALA A 191 -15.27 -8.76 14.15
CA ALA A 191 -14.56 -10.04 14.13
C ALA A 191 -13.06 -9.84 13.89
N THR A 192 -12.67 -8.98 12.94
CA THR A 192 -11.26 -8.68 12.66
C THR A 192 -10.57 -8.03 13.87
N LYS A 193 -11.27 -7.12 14.58
CA LYS A 193 -10.79 -6.54 15.85
C LYS A 193 -10.56 -7.61 16.92
N THR A 194 -11.53 -8.51 17.07
CA THR A 194 -11.46 -9.63 18.03
C THR A 194 -10.30 -10.59 17.70
N ASN A 195 -10.12 -10.88 16.41
CA ASN A 195 -9.04 -11.71 15.89
C ASN A 195 -7.69 -11.00 15.83
N LYS A 196 -7.65 -9.71 16.16
CA LYS A 196 -6.46 -8.84 16.10
C LYS A 196 -5.80 -8.83 14.73
N GLU A 197 -6.61 -8.80 13.67
CA GLU A 197 -6.09 -8.65 12.31
C GLU A 197 -5.43 -7.29 12.16
N ASN A 198 -4.22 -7.28 11.57
CA ASN A 198 -3.45 -6.08 11.28
C ASN A 198 -3.94 -5.44 9.97
N ILE A 199 -5.14 -4.86 10.00
CA ILE A 199 -5.69 -4.13 8.85
C ILE A 199 -5.08 -2.73 8.85
N ILE A 200 -4.31 -2.42 7.80
CA ILE A 200 -3.59 -1.15 7.69
C ILE A 200 -4.39 -0.08 6.94
N GLY A 201 -5.37 -0.48 6.12
CA GLY A 201 -6.22 0.44 5.39
C GLY A 201 -7.39 -0.25 4.70
N VAL A 202 -8.50 0.48 4.55
CA VAL A 202 -9.73 0.03 3.90
C VAL A 202 -10.13 1.06 2.84
N LEU A 203 -10.30 0.61 1.60
CA LEU A 203 -10.81 1.39 0.49
C LEU A 203 -12.19 0.84 0.09
N ALA A 204 -13.26 1.51 0.53
CA ALA A 204 -14.60 1.20 0.06
C ALA A 204 -14.89 1.90 -1.27
N LEU A 205 -15.65 1.25 -2.14
CA LEU A 205 -16.24 1.83 -3.34
C LEU A 205 -17.73 1.80 -3.11
N ASP A 206 -18.40 2.93 -3.32
CA ASP A 206 -19.84 3.04 -3.15
C ASP A 206 -20.35 4.17 -4.04
N LYS A 207 -21.20 3.83 -5.04
CA LYS A 207 -21.74 4.78 -6.03
C LYS A 207 -20.65 5.46 -6.85
N VAL A 208 -19.93 4.69 -7.66
CA VAL A 208 -18.74 5.15 -8.41
C VAL A 208 -18.92 5.19 -9.92
N GLY A 209 -20.15 5.14 -10.41
CA GLY A 209 -20.45 5.01 -11.84
C GLY A 209 -21.19 6.19 -12.49
N TYR A 210 -21.69 7.17 -11.74
CA TYR A 210 -22.52 8.24 -12.29
C TYR A 210 -21.80 9.59 -12.43
N ALA A 211 -21.83 10.15 -13.65
CA ALA A 211 -21.37 11.51 -13.97
C ALA A 211 -22.04 11.99 -15.27
N VAL A 212 -22.56 13.22 -15.31
CA VAL A 212 -23.30 13.76 -16.46
C VAL A 212 -22.41 14.62 -17.34
N THR A 213 -21.65 15.53 -16.73
CA THR A 213 -20.79 16.46 -17.47
C THR A 213 -19.35 15.98 -17.55
N ALA A 214 -18.58 16.55 -18.49
CA ALA A 214 -17.14 16.27 -18.58
C ALA A 214 -16.37 16.74 -17.32
N ASP A 215 -16.85 17.78 -16.63
CA ASP A 215 -16.24 18.25 -15.37
C ASP A 215 -16.53 17.28 -14.22
N GLU A 216 -17.78 16.84 -14.08
CA GLU A 216 -18.16 15.82 -13.10
C GLU A 216 -17.42 14.50 -13.36
N GLY A 217 -17.29 14.09 -14.62
CA GLY A 217 -16.53 12.91 -15.05
C GLY A 217 -15.01 13.02 -14.86
N ARG A 218 -14.53 14.11 -14.25
CA ARG A 218 -13.14 14.33 -13.84
C ARG A 218 -13.01 14.52 -12.33
N LYS A 219 -14.07 14.35 -11.54
CA LYS A 219 -14.04 14.52 -10.08
C LYS A 219 -14.51 13.25 -9.38
N VAL A 220 -13.74 12.79 -8.41
CA VAL A 220 -14.12 11.72 -7.50
C VAL A 220 -13.90 12.20 -6.08
N VAL A 221 -14.79 11.81 -5.17
CA VAL A 221 -14.72 12.21 -3.77
C VAL A 221 -14.19 11.04 -2.96
N HIS A 222 -13.35 11.35 -1.98
CA HIS A 222 -13.04 10.47 -0.87
C HIS A 222 -13.59 11.07 0.41
N HIS A 223 -14.37 10.30 1.16
CA HIS A 223 -14.66 10.63 2.55
C HIS A 223 -13.59 10.03 3.46
N SER A 224 -13.00 10.89 4.29
CA SER A 224 -11.97 10.49 5.24
C SER A 224 -12.06 11.28 6.55
N ASN A 225 -11.46 10.72 7.60
CA ASN A 225 -11.07 11.45 8.80
C ASN A 225 -9.55 11.68 8.80
N SER A 226 -9.06 12.51 9.72
CA SER A 226 -7.63 12.88 9.78
C SER A 226 -6.68 11.69 9.88
N GLU A 227 -7.08 10.61 10.55
CA GLU A 227 -6.26 9.39 10.68
C GLU A 227 -6.18 8.58 9.37
N SER A 228 -7.14 8.78 8.46
CA SER A 228 -7.26 8.08 7.18
C SER A 228 -6.83 8.94 5.98
N ASP A 229 -6.55 10.22 6.17
CA ASP A 229 -6.21 11.19 5.12
C ASP A 229 -5.01 10.78 4.26
N TRP A 230 -4.06 10.04 4.83
CA TRP A 230 -2.88 9.55 4.10
C TRP A 230 -3.24 8.65 2.90
N MET A 231 -4.36 7.91 2.95
CA MET A 231 -4.84 7.12 1.80
C MET A 231 -5.40 8.01 0.68
N VAL A 232 -6.02 9.13 1.06
CA VAL A 232 -6.47 10.14 0.10
C VAL A 232 -5.27 10.85 -0.53
N ASP A 233 -4.23 11.16 0.25
CA ASP A 233 -2.97 11.72 -0.26
C ASP A 233 -2.30 10.79 -1.27
N ILE A 234 -2.28 9.47 -1.02
CA ILE A 234 -1.81 8.48 -1.99
C ILE A 234 -2.65 8.55 -3.27
N SER A 235 -3.98 8.61 -3.14
CA SER A 235 -4.87 8.69 -4.31
C SER A 235 -4.62 9.96 -5.14
N ILE A 236 -4.47 11.11 -4.50
CA ILE A 236 -4.06 12.37 -5.16
C ILE A 236 -2.72 12.18 -5.87
N LYS A 237 -1.75 11.53 -5.21
CA LYS A 237 -0.45 11.29 -5.84
C LYS A 237 -0.54 10.38 -7.05
N MET A 238 -1.44 9.40 -7.03
CA MET A 238 -1.67 8.50 -8.17
C MET A 238 -2.29 9.24 -9.35
N THR A 239 -3.20 10.19 -9.13
CA THR A 239 -3.74 11.01 -10.22
C THR A 239 -2.68 11.89 -10.86
N GLU A 240 -1.71 12.41 -10.10
CA GLU A 240 -0.57 13.15 -10.63
C GLU A 240 0.36 12.25 -11.45
N THR A 241 0.72 11.09 -10.88
CA THR A 241 1.73 10.18 -11.42
C THR A 241 1.26 9.49 -12.69
N TYR A 242 -0.01 9.04 -12.70
CA TYR A 242 -0.61 8.31 -13.81
C TYR A 242 -1.68 9.14 -14.51
N ARG A 243 -1.49 10.47 -14.55
CA ARG A 243 -2.47 11.44 -15.09
C ARG A 243 -3.04 11.07 -16.44
N GLN A 244 -2.20 10.55 -17.33
CA GLN A 244 -2.60 10.16 -18.69
C GLN A 244 -3.57 8.97 -18.74
N TYR A 245 -3.66 8.18 -17.66
CA TYR A 245 -4.52 7.00 -17.58
C TYR A 245 -5.72 7.17 -16.64
N ILE A 246 -5.60 8.05 -15.64
CA ILE A 246 -6.66 8.26 -14.63
C ILE A 246 -7.51 9.49 -14.98
N ASP A 247 -6.88 10.65 -15.23
CA ASP A 247 -7.57 11.93 -15.51
C ASP A 247 -8.77 12.20 -14.58
N LEU A 248 -8.52 12.11 -13.26
CA LEU A 248 -9.42 12.48 -12.17
C LEU A 248 -8.73 13.48 -11.24
N GLU A 249 -9.52 14.36 -10.67
CA GLU A 249 -9.25 15.15 -9.47
C GLU A 249 -9.88 14.44 -8.28
N VAL A 250 -9.10 14.23 -7.22
CA VAL A 250 -9.58 13.66 -5.96
C VAL A 250 -9.95 14.78 -5.01
N LEU A 251 -11.20 14.82 -4.60
CA LEU A 251 -11.73 15.76 -3.62
C LEU A 251 -11.84 15.08 -2.26
N ARG A 252 -11.27 15.71 -1.23
CA ARG A 252 -11.41 15.23 0.15
C ARG A 252 -12.61 15.85 0.81
N TRP A 253 -13.56 15.03 1.23
CA TRP A 253 -14.68 15.44 2.08
C TRP A 253 -14.56 14.80 3.45
N SER A 254 -15.22 15.40 4.44
CA SER A 254 -15.30 14.81 5.78
C SER A 254 -15.99 13.46 5.71
N GLN A 255 -15.58 12.53 6.57
CA GLN A 255 -16.17 11.20 6.70
C GLN A 255 -17.71 11.20 6.59
N ASP A 256 -18.21 10.37 5.68
CA ASP A 256 -19.63 10.13 5.50
C ASP A 256 -20.03 8.87 6.28
N PRO A 257 -21.02 8.93 7.18
CA PRO A 257 -21.50 7.75 7.87
C PRO A 257 -22.23 6.74 6.94
N ALA A 258 -22.36 7.04 5.65
CA ALA A 258 -23.17 6.27 4.72
C ALA A 258 -22.58 4.92 4.33
N SER A 259 -21.25 4.69 4.27
CA SER A 259 -20.70 3.47 3.62
C SER A 259 -19.79 2.57 4.48
N ASP A 260 -19.47 1.38 3.97
CA ASP A 260 -18.86 0.25 4.70
C ASP A 260 -17.50 0.54 5.37
N HIS A 261 -16.71 1.47 4.82
CA HIS A 261 -15.42 1.87 5.41
C HIS A 261 -15.58 2.32 6.87
N LEU A 262 -16.73 2.93 7.23
CA LEU A 262 -17.02 3.40 8.58
C LEU A 262 -17.07 2.26 9.60
N SER A 263 -17.53 1.07 9.20
CA SER A 263 -17.55 -0.11 10.07
C SER A 263 -16.16 -0.42 10.63
N PHE A 264 -15.12 -0.21 9.83
CA PHE A 264 -13.73 -0.43 10.23
C PHE A 264 -13.18 0.75 11.05
N VAL A 265 -13.51 1.98 10.66
CA VAL A 265 -13.13 3.19 11.41
C VAL A 265 -13.68 3.17 12.83
N ASN A 266 -14.92 2.72 13.01
CA ASN A 266 -15.55 2.56 14.33
C ASN A 266 -14.82 1.55 15.24
N GLU A 267 -14.10 0.60 14.65
CA GLU A 267 -13.28 -0.38 15.39
C GLU A 267 -11.81 0.07 15.54
N GLY A 268 -11.49 1.29 15.08
CA GLY A 268 -10.19 1.95 15.21
C GLY A 268 -9.20 1.63 14.08
N TYR A 269 -9.68 1.15 12.93
CA TYR A 269 -8.86 1.00 11.72
C TYR A 269 -8.90 2.27 10.87
N HIS A 270 -7.98 2.38 9.91
CA HIS A 270 -8.02 3.46 8.92
C HIS A 270 -8.93 3.05 7.75
N GLY A 271 -9.78 3.95 7.27
CA GLY A 271 -10.66 3.67 6.15
C GLY A 271 -11.16 4.91 5.42
N THR A 272 -11.30 4.80 4.11
CA THR A 272 -11.93 5.81 3.23
C THR A 272 -12.87 5.14 2.25
N ASP A 273 -13.78 5.89 1.66
CA ASP A 273 -14.52 5.47 0.47
C ASP A 273 -14.11 6.26 -0.78
N PHE A 274 -14.51 5.74 -1.93
CA PHE A 274 -14.61 6.46 -3.19
C PHE A 274 -16.09 6.61 -3.49
N VAL A 275 -16.53 7.83 -3.78
CA VAL A 275 -17.88 8.12 -4.25
C VAL A 275 -17.81 9.09 -5.43
N ARG A 276 -18.78 8.97 -6.32
CA ARG A 276 -19.00 9.96 -7.38
C ARG A 276 -19.17 11.38 -6.82
N TYR A 277 -18.68 12.38 -7.55
CA TYR A 277 -18.91 13.77 -7.20
C TYR A 277 -20.36 14.21 -7.45
N ALA A 278 -20.92 13.81 -8.59
CA ALA A 278 -22.28 14.20 -8.98
C ALA A 278 -23.32 13.36 -8.22
N VAL A 279 -24.40 13.99 -7.76
CA VAL A 279 -25.52 13.25 -7.16
C VAL A 279 -26.30 12.51 -8.25
N ASN A 280 -26.43 11.19 -8.13
CA ASN A 280 -27.29 10.38 -9.00
C ASN A 280 -28.74 10.57 -8.57
N PRO A 281 -29.61 11.18 -9.40
CA PRO A 281 -31.01 11.40 -9.07
C PRO A 281 -31.84 10.10 -9.06
N PHE A 282 -31.27 9.00 -9.55
CA PHE A 282 -31.91 7.69 -9.61
C PHE A 282 -31.56 6.80 -8.41
N TYR A 283 -30.68 7.26 -7.51
CA TYR A 283 -30.35 6.57 -6.26
C TYR A 283 -31.60 6.10 -5.53
N HIS A 284 -31.61 4.83 -5.12
CA HIS A 284 -32.74 4.20 -4.41
C HIS A 284 -34.07 4.26 -5.18
N THR A 285 -34.01 4.17 -6.51
CA THR A 285 -35.19 4.08 -7.38
C THR A 285 -35.08 2.91 -8.37
N SER A 286 -36.18 2.57 -9.02
CA SER A 286 -36.19 1.57 -10.11
C SER A 286 -35.39 1.99 -11.35
N GLU A 287 -34.97 3.25 -11.40
CA GLU A 287 -34.19 3.84 -12.49
C GLU A 287 -32.69 3.91 -12.16
N ASP A 288 -32.21 3.37 -11.04
CA ASP A 288 -30.76 3.21 -10.83
C ASP A 288 -30.19 2.13 -11.77
N ARG A 289 -30.02 2.52 -13.03
CA ARG A 289 -29.71 1.62 -14.13
C ARG A 289 -28.45 2.03 -14.89
N ILE A 290 -27.82 1.04 -15.49
CA ILE A 290 -26.58 1.17 -16.27
C ILE A 290 -26.72 2.13 -17.45
N GLU A 291 -27.94 2.31 -17.99
CA GLU A 291 -28.22 3.29 -19.04
C GLU A 291 -27.97 4.74 -18.59
N HIS A 292 -27.98 5.00 -17.28
CA HIS A 292 -27.71 6.31 -16.69
C HIS A 292 -26.28 6.47 -16.19
N MET A 293 -25.46 5.41 -16.26
CA MET A 293 -24.07 5.45 -15.81
C MET A 293 -23.12 6.00 -16.87
N ASN A 294 -21.98 6.50 -16.41
CA ASN A 294 -20.86 6.92 -17.22
C ASN A 294 -19.73 5.88 -17.12
N LEU A 295 -19.68 4.96 -18.09
CA LEU A 295 -18.72 3.85 -18.06
C LEU A 295 -17.26 4.29 -18.26
N THR A 296 -17.03 5.42 -18.94
CA THR A 296 -15.69 6.02 -19.03
C THR A 296 -15.25 6.53 -17.66
N TYR A 297 -16.13 7.20 -16.93
CA TYR A 297 -15.87 7.62 -15.55
C TYR A 297 -15.60 6.43 -14.63
N LEU A 298 -16.46 5.39 -14.67
CA LEU A 298 -16.25 4.16 -13.91
C LEU A 298 -14.87 3.53 -14.18
N THR A 299 -14.43 3.53 -15.43
CA THR A 299 -13.10 3.04 -15.83
C THR A 299 -11.98 3.87 -15.21
N LYS A 300 -12.13 5.20 -15.18
CA LYS A 300 -11.16 6.10 -14.53
C LYS A 300 -11.07 5.86 -13.02
N VAL A 301 -12.22 5.66 -12.36
CA VAL A 301 -12.25 5.32 -10.92
C VAL A 301 -11.58 3.97 -10.70
N CYS A 302 -11.85 2.97 -11.53
CA CYS A 302 -11.17 1.67 -11.48
C CYS A 302 -9.64 1.81 -11.59
N ASN A 303 -9.15 2.63 -12.52
CA ASN A 303 -7.71 2.89 -12.69
C ASN A 303 -7.10 3.54 -11.44
N LEU A 304 -7.80 4.52 -10.85
CA LEU A 304 -7.36 5.18 -9.63
C LEU A 304 -7.33 4.21 -8.45
N THR A 305 -8.41 3.46 -8.21
CA THR A 305 -8.48 2.49 -7.12
C THR A 305 -7.39 1.43 -7.27
N LEU A 306 -7.14 0.95 -8.50
CA LEU A 306 -6.05 0.00 -8.78
C LEU A 306 -4.69 0.59 -8.42
N ALA A 307 -4.39 1.82 -8.86
CA ALA A 307 -3.11 2.47 -8.58
C ALA A 307 -2.92 2.75 -7.09
N THR A 308 -3.96 3.24 -6.41
CA THR A 308 -3.96 3.49 -4.96
C THR A 308 -3.75 2.20 -4.20
N LEU A 309 -4.57 1.16 -4.46
CA LEU A 309 -4.48 -0.11 -3.77
C LEU A 309 -3.12 -0.78 -3.99
N SER A 310 -2.63 -0.79 -5.23
CA SER A 310 -1.30 -1.34 -5.56
C SER A 310 -0.19 -0.62 -4.82
N THR A 311 -0.29 0.71 -4.69
CA THR A 311 0.68 1.51 -3.95
C THR A 311 0.64 1.17 -2.47
N ILE A 312 -0.54 1.17 -1.84
CA ILE A 312 -0.70 0.85 -0.41
C ILE A 312 -0.23 -0.59 -0.11
N ALA A 313 -0.63 -1.57 -0.91
CA ALA A 313 -0.24 -2.97 -0.72
C ALA A 313 1.23 -3.25 -1.08
N GLY A 314 1.85 -2.36 -1.85
CA GLY A 314 3.29 -2.35 -2.10
C GLY A 314 4.09 -1.66 -1.00
N LEU A 315 3.45 -0.86 -0.13
CA LEU A 315 4.12 -0.29 1.04
C LEU A 315 4.55 -1.43 1.96
N ASN A 316 5.76 -1.34 2.49
CA ASN A 316 6.13 -2.11 3.67
C ASN A 316 5.62 -1.30 4.88
N PRO A 317 4.61 -1.76 5.63
CA PRO A 317 4.06 -1.02 6.77
C PRO A 317 4.93 -1.11 8.02
N PHE A 318 6.07 -1.83 8.02
CA PHE A 318 7.17 -1.57 8.97
C PHE A 318 8.10 -0.44 8.53
N LEU A 319 7.80 0.23 7.42
CA LEU A 319 8.29 1.58 7.22
C LEU A 319 7.39 2.59 7.96
N THR A 320 6.94 2.27 9.18
CA THR A 320 6.78 3.31 10.19
C THR A 320 8.17 3.78 10.58
N ASN A 321 8.65 4.84 9.93
CA ASN A 321 9.94 5.47 10.19
C ASN A 321 11.15 4.50 10.18
N ASP A 322 11.80 4.35 9.02
CA ASP A 322 13.25 4.19 8.83
C ASP A 322 13.51 3.68 7.41
N ASP A 323 13.81 4.54 6.45
CA ASP A 323 15.14 4.47 5.81
C ASP A 323 15.92 5.80 5.87
N LEU A 324 15.66 6.53 6.95
CA LEU A 324 16.46 7.63 7.46
C LEU A 324 16.15 7.73 8.96
N ASN A 325 17.03 7.15 9.78
CA ASN A 325 16.88 7.14 11.21
C ASN A 325 17.43 8.48 11.72
N VAL A 326 16.57 9.52 11.82
CA VAL A 326 16.95 10.76 12.50
C VAL A 326 16.77 10.53 14.00
N VAL A 327 17.79 9.97 14.63
CA VAL A 327 17.81 9.79 16.08
C VAL A 327 18.10 11.15 16.74
N ILE A 328 17.09 11.80 17.32
CA ILE A 328 17.28 12.99 18.15
C ILE A 328 17.60 12.55 19.58
N LYS A 329 18.86 12.61 20.00
CA LYS A 329 19.26 12.37 21.39
C LYS A 329 19.34 13.69 22.15
N GLY A 330 18.25 14.08 22.79
CA GLY A 330 18.21 15.22 23.70
C GLY A 330 17.99 14.79 25.14
N THR A 331 18.89 15.13 26.04
CA THR A 331 18.59 15.11 27.48
C THR A 331 18.36 16.56 27.91
N PHE A 332 17.16 16.87 28.39
CA PHE A 332 16.93 18.10 29.16
C PHE A 332 17.56 17.93 30.55
N LEU A 333 18.89 17.88 30.58
CA LEU A 333 19.59 18.01 31.84
C LEU A 333 19.69 19.49 32.17
N SER A 334 19.40 19.80 33.42
CA SER A 334 19.38 21.12 34.02
C SER A 334 20.59 21.97 33.60
N ARG A 335 20.34 22.96 32.74
CA ARG A 335 21.13 24.13 32.33
C ARG A 335 22.64 23.96 32.02
N PRO A 336 23.12 24.40 30.83
CA PRO A 336 22.35 24.79 29.64
C PRO A 336 21.73 23.56 28.95
N ALA A 337 20.49 23.69 28.48
CA ALA A 337 19.82 22.62 27.75
C ALA A 337 20.52 22.43 26.39
N GLN A 338 21.08 21.25 26.16
CA GLN A 338 21.66 20.85 24.88
C GLN A 338 20.72 19.90 24.16
N LEU A 339 20.39 20.21 22.91
CA LEU A 339 19.69 19.30 22.01
C LEU A 339 20.72 18.74 21.03
N SER A 340 20.98 17.43 21.05
CA SER A 340 21.77 16.77 20.01
C SER A 340 20.84 16.09 19.02
N ILE A 341 21.02 16.35 17.74
CA ILE A 341 20.33 15.68 16.66
C ILE A 341 21.39 14.80 15.98
N SER A 342 21.12 13.52 15.77
CA SER A 342 21.95 12.65 14.93
C SER A 342 21.11 12.12 13.77
N VAL A 343 21.69 12.03 12.58
CA VAL A 343 21.02 11.57 11.36
C VAL A 343 21.80 10.35 10.87
N GLU A 344 21.19 9.17 10.89
CA GLU A 344 21.79 7.91 10.48
C GLU A 344 21.06 7.33 9.25
N ASN A 345 21.82 6.92 8.23
CA ASN A 345 21.30 6.20 7.06
C ASN A 345 21.66 4.71 7.18
N LYS A 346 20.66 3.82 7.16
CA LYS A 346 20.85 2.35 7.25
C LYS A 346 20.46 1.61 5.96
N GLY A 347 20.05 2.32 4.91
CA GLY A 347 19.26 1.73 3.82
C GLY A 347 19.98 1.39 2.51
N TYR A 348 21.24 1.78 2.29
CA TYR A 348 21.87 1.65 0.96
C TYR A 348 23.38 1.40 1.03
N GLU A 349 23.85 0.20 0.69
CA GLU A 349 25.29 -0.16 0.75
C GLU A 349 26.08 0.16 -0.54
N ARG A 350 25.44 0.60 -1.63
CA ARG A 350 26.08 0.57 -2.97
C ARG A 350 26.14 1.87 -3.77
N ASP A 351 25.64 3.00 -3.28
CA ASP A 351 25.77 4.28 -4.01
C ASP A 351 25.93 5.50 -3.10
N THR A 352 26.66 6.51 -3.60
CA THR A 352 26.84 7.81 -2.95
C THR A 352 25.74 8.78 -3.41
N ALA A 353 25.02 9.40 -2.48
CA ALA A 353 24.00 10.40 -2.77
C ALA A 353 24.33 11.76 -2.15
N ASN A 354 24.09 12.83 -2.91
CA ASN A 354 24.21 14.22 -2.48
C ASN A 354 22.90 14.65 -1.81
N VAL A 355 22.98 15.21 -0.60
CA VAL A 355 21.80 15.69 0.14
C VAL A 355 22.05 17.04 0.83
N THR A 356 20.99 17.81 0.97
CA THR A 356 20.85 18.95 1.88
C THR A 356 20.12 18.48 3.13
N ILE A 357 20.61 18.90 4.30
CA ILE A 357 19.90 18.71 5.57
C ILE A 357 19.57 20.09 6.14
N ASP A 358 18.29 20.41 6.15
CA ASP A 358 17.68 21.63 6.65
C ASP A 358 17.09 21.36 8.04
N ILE A 359 17.50 22.11 9.07
CA ILE A 359 16.88 22.02 10.40
C ILE A 359 16.21 23.36 10.72
N ARG A 360 14.89 23.32 10.90
CA ARG A 360 14.04 24.50 11.12
C ARG A 360 13.38 24.41 12.48
N LEU A 361 13.49 25.46 13.28
CA LEU A 361 12.74 25.58 14.53
C LEU A 361 11.69 26.68 14.38
N LYS A 362 10.42 26.31 14.53
CA LYS A 362 9.24 27.16 14.33
C LYS A 362 8.49 27.40 15.65
N HIS A 363 8.27 28.67 15.97
CA HIS A 363 7.40 29.07 17.07
C HIS A 363 5.96 29.23 16.61
N MET A 364 5.04 28.39 17.08
CA MET A 364 3.68 28.30 16.52
C MET A 364 2.81 29.55 16.70
N LEU A 365 3.12 30.40 17.69
CA LEU A 365 2.32 31.61 17.98
C LEU A 365 2.91 32.91 17.42
N ARG A 366 4.13 32.88 16.87
CA ARG A 366 4.85 34.11 16.45
C ARG A 366 5.34 34.08 15.00
N SER A 367 5.17 32.95 14.30
CA SER A 367 5.57 32.77 12.89
C SER A 367 7.04 33.14 12.62
N GLN A 368 7.91 33.01 13.63
CA GLN A 368 9.36 33.23 13.49
C GLN A 368 10.08 31.89 13.33
N TYR A 369 11.07 31.88 12.43
CA TYR A 369 11.90 30.72 12.12
C TYR A 369 13.35 30.97 12.54
N VAL A 370 13.98 29.98 13.14
CA VAL A 370 15.45 29.89 13.18
C VAL A 370 15.83 28.76 12.23
N ILE A 371 16.56 29.11 11.17
CA ILE A 371 16.96 28.20 10.09
C ILE A 371 18.46 27.97 10.18
N THR A 372 18.88 26.71 10.22
CA THR A 372 20.27 26.31 9.92
C THR A 372 20.23 25.35 8.75
N LYS A 373 20.93 25.72 7.68
CA LYS A 373 21.09 24.93 6.46
C LYS A 373 22.53 24.45 6.37
N LYS A 374 22.74 23.18 6.08
CA LYS A 374 24.07 22.67 5.73
C LYS A 374 24.00 21.94 4.39
N GLU A 375 24.82 22.42 3.46
CA GLU A 375 24.98 21.82 2.14
C GLU A 375 26.21 20.90 2.17
N HIS A 376 26.19 19.78 1.45
CA HIS A 376 27.35 18.91 1.25
C HIS A 376 27.66 18.83 -0.24
N TYR A 377 28.88 19.24 -0.61
CA TYR A 377 29.44 19.15 -1.96
C TYR A 377 30.87 18.61 -1.89
N GLU A 378 31.28 17.96 -2.97
CA GLU A 378 32.54 17.23 -3.20
C GLU A 378 33.81 17.90 -2.66
N VAL A 379 34.54 17.17 -1.81
CA VAL A 379 36.02 17.07 -1.76
C VAL A 379 36.28 15.63 -1.25
N PRO A 380 37.24 14.84 -1.78
CA PRO A 380 37.36 13.41 -1.51
C PRO A 380 37.77 13.14 -0.07
N CYS A 381 36.81 13.24 0.82
CA CYS A 381 36.78 12.48 2.04
C CYS A 381 36.51 11.05 1.55
N ASN A 382 37.40 10.10 1.84
CA ASN A 382 37.16 8.69 1.53
C ASN A 382 35.86 8.23 2.21
N TRP A 383 34.75 8.30 1.47
CA TRP A 383 33.45 7.80 1.86
C TRP A 383 33.41 6.34 1.42
N SER A 384 33.42 5.45 2.40
CA SER A 384 32.80 4.14 2.28
C SER A 384 31.59 4.18 3.21
N VAL A 385 30.46 3.63 2.76
CA VAL A 385 29.13 3.73 3.38
C VAL A 385 29.05 2.84 4.64
N THR A 386 29.92 3.10 5.60
CA THR A 386 30.00 2.43 6.91
C THR A 386 30.50 3.37 8.00
N LYS A 387 30.29 4.69 7.89
CA LYS A 387 30.63 5.62 8.97
C LYS A 387 29.43 6.44 9.40
N GLU A 388 28.98 6.13 10.61
CA GLU A 388 28.19 6.99 11.50
C GLU A 388 28.68 8.45 11.37
N ILE A 389 27.78 9.35 10.96
CA ILE A 389 28.04 10.78 10.95
C ILE A 389 27.45 11.34 12.24
N ASP A 390 28.20 11.19 13.34
CA ASP A 390 27.86 11.85 14.59
C ASP A 390 28.22 13.34 14.47
N LYS A 391 27.22 14.16 14.16
CA LYS A 391 27.37 15.62 14.11
C LYS A 391 26.47 16.21 15.17
N ARG A 392 27.07 16.70 16.24
CA ARG A 392 26.35 17.40 17.31
C ARG A 392 26.00 18.82 16.84
N TRP A 393 24.75 19.07 16.50
CA TRP A 393 24.26 20.44 16.29
C TRP A 393 23.89 21.05 17.63
N GLU A 394 24.71 21.99 18.11
CA GLU A 394 24.38 22.76 19.30
C GLU A 394 23.51 23.94 18.88
N PHE A 395 22.20 23.78 18.99
CA PHE A 395 21.29 24.91 18.86
C PHE A 395 21.43 25.75 20.10
N PHE A 396 21.59 27.05 19.87
CA PHE A 396 21.23 27.99 20.91
C PHE A 396 20.13 29.02 20.45
N VAL A 397 19.03 29.30 21.17
CA VAL A 397 17.83 30.16 20.83
C VAL A 397 17.43 31.27 21.85
N ASP A 398 17.42 32.59 21.57
CA ASP A 398 17.39 33.60 22.66
C ASP A 398 16.06 33.64 23.43
N ALA A 399 16.10 33.87 24.75
CA ALA A 399 14.92 33.75 25.63
C ALA A 399 13.85 34.74 25.28
N HIS A 400 14.31 35.84 24.72
CA HIS A 400 13.50 36.99 24.43
C HIS A 400 12.71 36.76 23.12
N THR A 401 13.09 35.76 22.32
CA THR A 401 12.48 35.44 21.02
C THR A 401 11.40 34.35 21.14
N PHE A 402 11.65 33.32 21.96
CA PHE A 402 10.72 32.20 22.22
C PHE A 402 10.12 32.32 23.62
N THR A 403 8.94 32.90 23.74
CA THR A 403 8.14 32.83 24.98
C THR A 403 7.57 31.41 25.13
N ARG A 404 7.39 30.93 26.36
CA ARG A 404 6.76 29.63 26.68
C ARG A 404 5.64 29.26 25.70
N GLY A 405 5.74 28.09 25.10
CA GLY A 405 4.76 27.66 24.09
C GLY A 405 5.18 26.43 23.30
N LEU A 406 4.23 25.91 22.52
CA LEU A 406 4.42 24.81 21.58
C LEU A 406 5.39 25.24 20.46
N CYS A 407 6.47 24.49 20.30
CA CYS A 407 7.43 24.67 19.23
C CYS A 407 7.45 23.43 18.35
N ILE A 408 7.72 23.65 17.06
CA ILE A 408 7.89 22.59 16.08
C ILE A 408 9.33 22.63 15.58
N LEU A 409 10.03 21.50 15.67
CA LEU A 409 11.32 21.27 15.03
C LEU A 409 11.08 20.43 13.79
N GLU A 410 11.41 20.98 12.63
CA GLU A 410 11.36 20.29 11.34
C GLU A 410 12.80 19.96 10.93
N VAL A 411 13.06 18.72 10.54
CA VAL A 411 14.30 18.27 9.93
C VAL A 411 13.95 17.79 8.53
N VAL A 412 14.43 18.52 7.52
CA VAL A 412 14.16 18.26 6.11
C VAL A 412 15.45 17.76 5.47
N VAL A 413 15.41 16.57 4.87
CA VAL A 413 16.52 16.00 4.09
C VAL A 413 16.07 15.94 2.63
N GLN A 414 16.84 16.57 1.74
CA GLN A 414 16.52 16.67 0.31
C GLN A 414 17.73 16.27 -0.51
N GLY A 415 17.55 15.50 -1.58
CA GLY A 415 18.61 15.21 -2.54
C GLY A 415 19.09 16.46 -3.28
N ILE A 416 20.31 16.43 -3.81
CA ILE A 416 20.89 17.49 -4.64
C ILE A 416 21.28 16.92 -6.01
N ASN A 417 21.20 17.74 -7.06
CA ASN A 417 21.54 17.38 -8.44
C ASN A 417 20.67 16.23 -9.01
N ASP A 418 21.27 15.13 -9.45
CA ASP A 418 20.60 13.94 -9.93
C ASP A 418 19.91 13.13 -8.82
N ASP A 419 20.17 13.46 -7.55
CA ASP A 419 19.56 12.82 -6.38
C ASP A 419 18.26 13.48 -5.89
N VAL A 420 17.82 14.59 -6.51
CA VAL A 420 16.66 15.42 -6.10
C VAL A 420 15.33 14.64 -6.03
N TYR A 421 15.26 13.46 -6.66
CA TYR A 421 14.10 12.55 -6.62
C TYR A 421 14.36 11.24 -5.87
N LEU A 422 15.58 11.03 -5.39
CA LEU A 422 15.94 9.83 -4.62
C LEU A 422 15.63 10.00 -3.13
N TYR A 423 15.71 11.23 -2.61
CA TYR A 423 15.53 11.52 -1.19
C TYR A 423 14.78 12.83 -0.99
N GLU A 424 13.54 12.78 -0.52
CA GLU A 424 12.86 13.91 0.10
C GLU A 424 12.15 13.40 1.36
N ARG A 425 12.58 13.89 2.53
CA ARG A 425 11.96 13.52 3.80
C ARG A 425 11.93 14.70 4.74
N GLU A 426 10.74 15.01 5.23
CA GLU A 426 10.52 15.99 6.30
C GLU A 426 10.10 15.24 7.56
N ILE A 427 10.77 15.52 8.67
CA ILE A 427 10.44 14.94 9.97
C ILE A 427 10.15 16.08 10.94
N THR A 428 8.96 16.03 11.54
CA THR A 428 8.42 17.12 12.34
C THR A 428 8.20 16.67 13.78
N TYR A 429 8.82 17.35 14.73
CA TYR A 429 8.71 17.07 16.16
C TYR A 429 8.08 18.26 16.91
N GLY A 430 6.95 18.01 17.57
CA GLY A 430 6.31 18.97 18.47
C GLY A 430 6.78 18.81 19.91
N PHE A 431 7.15 19.91 20.58
CA PHE A 431 7.47 19.89 22.01
C PHE A 431 7.10 21.20 22.72
N ILE A 432 6.87 21.11 24.03
CA ILE A 432 6.49 22.25 24.88
C ILE A 432 7.72 22.77 25.61
N ILE A 433 8.07 24.03 25.36
CA ILE A 433 9.22 24.68 26.01
C ILE A 433 8.75 25.44 27.26
N HIS A 434 9.22 25.02 28.44
CA HIS A 434 8.86 25.68 29.71
C HIS A 434 9.76 26.87 30.09
N PHE A 435 11.01 26.92 29.59
CA PHE A 435 11.94 28.06 29.69
C PHE A 435 13.06 27.90 28.65
N LEU A 436 13.53 28.97 27.99
CA LEU A 436 14.76 28.92 27.20
C LEU A 436 15.43 30.33 27.16
N LYS A 437 16.78 30.43 27.10
CA LYS A 437 17.62 31.60 26.68
C LYS A 437 18.88 31.15 25.94
N VAL A 438 19.05 31.40 24.64
CA VAL A 438 19.96 30.59 23.80
C VAL A 438 20.43 31.41 22.51
N ARG A 439 21.51 31.12 21.74
CA ARG A 439 21.99 31.84 20.51
C ARG A 439 22.83 31.01 19.48
N VAL A 440 22.42 30.81 18.22
CA VAL A 440 23.02 29.81 17.30
C VAL A 440 24.47 30.11 16.90
N LEU A 441 25.38 29.12 17.04
CA LEU A 441 26.72 29.16 16.45
C LEU A 441 27.05 27.81 15.77
N PRO A 442 27.46 27.80 14.50
CA PRO A 442 28.03 26.60 13.90
C PRO A 442 29.42 26.34 14.49
N ARG A 443 29.69 25.13 14.99
CA ARG A 443 31.08 24.69 15.22
C ARG A 443 31.65 24.17 13.90
N TRP A 444 32.72 24.83 13.46
CA TRP A 444 33.54 24.49 12.30
C TRP A 444 34.23 23.14 12.48
#